data_AF-A0A455U8J9-F1
#
_entry.id   AF-A0A455U8J9-F1
#
_cell.length_a   1.000
_cell.length_b   1.000
_cell.length_c   1.000
_cell.angle_alpha   90.00
_cell.angle_beta   90.00
_cell.angle_gamma   90.00
#
_symmetry.space_group_name_H-M   'P 1'
#
loop_
_entity.id
_entity.type
_entity.pdbx_description
1 polymer ?
#
loop_
_entity_poly.entity_id
_entity_poly.type
_entity_poly.pdbx_seq_one_letter_code
_entity_poly.pdbx_strand_id
1 'polypeptide(L)'
;MRHVRIGKDVKIADALTFMASDRSQVEEAWPGDIIGLHNHGTIQIGDTFTVGEDMRFTGIPHFAPELFKRVRLKDPLKMKALQRGCSNFLKKAQPRSLCPWIITT
;
A
#
# COMPACT_ATOMS: atom_id res chain seq x y z
N MET A 1 -6.62 13.43 -8.60
CA MET A 1 -6.47 12.07 -9.15
C MET A 1 -7.62 11.22 -8.60
N ARG A 2 -8.36 10.52 -9.45
CA ARG A 2 -9.50 9.70 -9.04
C ARG A 2 -9.02 8.34 -8.55
N HIS A 3 -9.42 7.95 -7.36
CA HIS A 3 -9.17 6.61 -6.84
C HIS A 3 -10.32 5.68 -7.26
N VAL A 4 -10.06 4.77 -8.21
CA VAL A 4 -11.07 3.95 -8.88
C VAL A 4 -11.83 3.00 -7.93
N ARG A 5 -11.19 2.47 -6.87
CA ARG A 5 -11.87 1.58 -5.91
C ARG A 5 -12.84 2.33 -4.99
N ILE A 6 -12.47 3.51 -4.51
CA ILE A 6 -13.26 4.30 -3.55
C ILE A 6 -14.23 5.25 -4.28
N GLY A 7 -13.99 5.52 -5.57
CA GLY A 7 -14.77 6.47 -6.36
C GLY A 7 -14.64 7.91 -5.86
N LYS A 8 -13.51 8.24 -5.22
CA LYS A 8 -13.24 9.56 -4.65
C LYS A 8 -12.03 10.20 -5.31
N ASP A 9 -12.11 11.51 -5.48
CA ASP A 9 -10.96 12.31 -5.88
C ASP A 9 -10.02 12.52 -4.70
N VAL A 10 -8.78 12.07 -4.88
CA VAL A 10 -7.69 12.22 -3.93
C VAL A 10 -6.75 13.30 -4.45
N LYS A 11 -6.43 14.27 -3.59
CA LYS A 11 -5.34 15.22 -3.82
C LYS A 11 -4.05 14.57 -3.33
N ILE A 12 -3.07 14.46 -4.22
CA ILE A 12 -1.72 14.01 -3.90
C ILE A 12 -0.89 15.29 -3.80
N ALA A 13 -0.72 15.81 -2.59
CA ALA A 13 0.08 17.01 -2.35
C ALA A 13 1.56 16.67 -2.09
N ASP A 14 1.82 15.52 -1.44
CA ASP A 14 3.16 15.07 -1.09
C ASP A 14 3.44 13.71 -1.75
N ALA A 15 3.89 13.76 -3.00
CA ALA A 15 4.44 12.62 -3.72
C ALA A 15 5.97 12.55 -3.47
N LEU A 16 6.45 11.40 -3.02
CA LEU A 16 7.88 11.13 -2.89
C LEU A 16 8.33 10.29 -4.08
N THR A 17 9.41 10.65 -4.75
CA THR A 17 10.05 9.77 -5.73
C THR A 17 11.22 9.05 -5.08
N PHE A 18 11.37 7.77 -5.42
CA PHE A 18 12.51 6.96 -4.98
C PHE A 18 13.59 7.01 -6.06
N MET A 19 14.52 7.95 -5.93
CA MET A 19 15.71 8.01 -6.78
C MET A 19 16.93 7.68 -5.90
N ALA A 20 17.50 6.48 -6.07
CA ALA A 20 18.72 5.99 -5.41
C ALA A 20 18.99 6.52 -3.97
N SER A 21 18.58 5.75 -2.95
CA SER A 21 18.73 6.05 -1.50
C SER A 21 18.10 7.36 -0.97
N ASP A 22 17.86 8.36 -1.81
CA ASP A 22 17.33 9.66 -1.40
C ASP A 22 15.83 9.77 -1.67
N ARG A 23 15.13 10.44 -0.75
CA ARG A 23 13.71 10.77 -0.86
C ARG A 23 13.59 12.23 -1.22
N SER A 24 13.23 12.53 -2.46
CA SER A 24 12.94 13.89 -2.91
C SER A 24 11.45 14.05 -3.24
N GLN A 25 10.95 15.26 -3.02
CA GLN A 25 9.63 15.65 -3.52
C GLN A 25 9.73 15.84 -5.03
N VAL A 26 8.78 15.28 -5.78
CA VAL A 26 8.75 15.36 -7.23
C VAL A 26 7.56 16.21 -7.68
N GLU A 27 7.77 17.05 -8.69
CA GLU A 27 6.70 17.84 -9.31
C GLU A 27 6.09 17.14 -10.52
N GLU A 28 6.90 16.38 -11.26
CA GLU A 28 6.48 15.62 -12.45
C GLU A 28 7.08 14.21 -12.44
N ALA A 29 6.32 13.23 -12.96
CA ALA A 29 6.73 11.84 -13.05
C ALA A 29 6.20 11.23 -14.35
N TRP A 30 7.00 10.37 -14.97
CA TRP A 30 6.72 9.75 -16.25
C TRP A 30 6.31 8.28 -16.10
N PRO A 31 5.68 7.66 -17.12
CA PRO A 31 5.32 6.25 -17.07
C PRO A 31 6.56 5.38 -16.84
N GLY A 32 6.55 4.60 -15.75
CA GLY A 32 7.66 3.76 -15.32
C GLY A 32 8.37 4.25 -14.06
N ASP A 33 8.14 5.49 -13.65
CA ASP A 33 8.66 6.03 -12.39
C ASP A 33 7.92 5.45 -11.19
N ILE A 34 8.65 5.29 -10.08
CA ILE A 34 8.07 4.79 -8.82
C ILE A 34 7.82 5.96 -7.88
N ILE A 35 6.52 6.23 -7.66
CA ILE A 35 6.04 7.29 -6.77
C ILE A 35 5.51 6.67 -5.48
N GLY A 36 6.01 7.16 -4.36
CA GLY A 36 5.52 6.89 -3.02
C GLY A 36 4.40 7.86 -2.63
N LEU A 37 3.21 7.30 -2.40
CA LEU A 37 2.08 8.05 -1.83
C LEU A 37 2.00 7.85 -0.32
N HIS A 38 1.85 8.95 0.40
CA HIS A 38 1.55 8.92 1.82
C HIS A 38 0.14 8.38 2.06
N ASN A 39 0.02 7.35 2.92
CA ASN A 39 -1.24 6.65 3.14
C ASN A 39 -1.71 6.80 4.60
N HIS A 40 -2.89 7.41 4.78
CA HIS A 40 -3.59 7.47 6.08
C HIS A 40 -4.50 6.25 6.35
N GLY A 41 -4.39 5.19 5.54
CA GLY A 41 -5.08 3.91 5.69
C GLY A 41 -6.14 3.61 4.63
N THR A 42 -6.30 4.46 3.61
CA THR A 42 -7.29 4.33 2.55
C THR A 42 -6.77 3.59 1.32
N ILE A 43 -5.46 3.58 1.09
CA ILE A 43 -4.82 2.97 -0.09
C ILE A 43 -4.41 1.53 0.23
N GLN A 44 -4.68 0.63 -0.71
CA GLN A 44 -4.34 -0.79 -0.66
C GLN A 44 -3.49 -1.19 -1.87
N ILE A 45 -2.79 -2.31 -1.77
CA ILE A 45 -2.00 -2.87 -2.87
C ILE A 45 -2.97 -3.23 -4.01
N GLY A 46 -2.67 -2.74 -5.22
CA GLY A 46 -3.51 -2.94 -6.40
C GLY A 46 -4.63 -1.92 -6.60
N ASP A 47 -4.68 -0.88 -5.77
CA ASP A 47 -5.50 0.29 -6.07
C ASP A 47 -4.99 1.01 -7.31
N THR A 48 -5.90 1.33 -8.23
CA THR A 48 -5.61 2.09 -9.45
C THR A 48 -6.06 3.53 -9.27
N PHE A 49 -5.22 4.45 -9.74
CA PHE A 49 -5.49 5.88 -9.75
C PHE A 49 -5.41 6.40 -11.17
N THR A 50 -6.37 7.24 -11.56
CA THR A 50 -6.46 7.77 -12.92
C THR A 50 -6.83 9.26 -12.91
N VAL A 51 -6.79 9.89 -14.08
CA VAL A 51 -7.24 11.28 -14.27
C VAL A 51 -8.76 11.36 -14.42
N GLY A 52 -9.45 10.24 -14.65
CA GLY A 52 -10.91 10.21 -14.78
C GLY A 52 -11.49 8.90 -15.31
N GLU A 53 -10.68 8.07 -15.96
CA GLU A 53 -11.10 6.76 -16.47
C GLU A 53 -11.22 5.74 -15.34
N ASP A 54 -12.29 4.94 -15.32
CA ASP A 54 -12.45 3.86 -14.35
C ASP A 54 -11.75 2.58 -14.85
N MET A 55 -10.41 2.61 -14.89
CA MET A 55 -9.58 1.45 -15.26
C MET A 55 -9.03 0.75 -14.02
N ARG A 56 -8.82 -0.57 -14.11
CA ARG A 56 -8.17 -1.34 -13.04
C ARG A 56 -7.05 -2.18 -13.63
N PHE A 57 -5.86 -2.06 -13.05
CA PHE A 57 -4.76 -2.94 -13.38
C PHE A 57 -5.04 -4.35 -12.84
N THR A 58 -4.83 -5.35 -13.68
CA THR A 58 -4.93 -6.77 -13.31
C THR A 58 -3.53 -7.39 -13.30
N GLY A 59 -3.36 -8.51 -12.60
CA GLY A 59 -2.09 -9.24 -12.60
C GLY A 59 -1.14 -8.93 -11.46
N ILE A 60 -1.59 -8.27 -10.38
CA ILE A 60 -0.80 -8.21 -9.14
C ILE A 60 -0.97 -9.55 -8.40
N PRO A 61 0.06 -10.40 -8.37
CA PRO A 61 -0.05 -11.71 -7.74
C PRO A 61 -0.11 -11.54 -6.22
N HIS A 62 -1.02 -12.26 -5.58
CA HIS A 62 -0.99 -12.46 -4.15
C HIS A 62 -0.22 -13.75 -3.86
N PHE A 63 0.96 -13.63 -3.26
CA PHE A 63 1.77 -14.78 -2.91
C PHE A 63 1.22 -15.44 -1.65
N ALA A 64 1.00 -16.76 -1.70
CA ALA A 64 0.66 -17.52 -0.52
C ALA A 64 1.87 -17.51 0.46
N PRO A 65 1.64 -17.31 1.77
CA PRO A 65 2.73 -17.33 2.74
C PRO A 65 3.33 -18.73 2.86
N GLU A 66 4.67 -18.83 2.86
CA GLU A 66 5.39 -20.10 2.98
C GLU A 66 5.56 -20.57 4.44
N LEU A 67 5.54 -19.63 5.39
CA LEU A 67 5.79 -19.87 6.81
C LEU A 67 4.52 -19.64 7.63
N PHE A 68 4.07 -20.71 8.31
CA PHE A 68 2.96 -20.64 9.26
C PHE A 68 3.47 -20.91 10.67
N LYS A 69 3.17 -20.02 11.61
CA LYS A 69 3.44 -20.21 13.04
C LYS A 69 2.19 -19.98 13.86
N ARG A 70 1.88 -20.93 14.75
CA ARG A 70 0.78 -20.81 15.71
C ARG A 70 1.22 -19.97 16.91
N VAL A 71 0.55 -18.84 17.13
CA VAL A 71 0.77 -18.01 18.31
C VAL A 71 -0.11 -18.50 19.44
N ARG A 72 0.50 -18.81 20.60
CA ARG A 72 -0.23 -19.07 21.85
C ARG A 72 0.17 -18.03 22.90
N LEU A 73 -0.82 -17.54 23.63
CA LEU A 73 -0.59 -16.67 24.79
C LEU A 73 -0.20 -17.50 26.00
N LYS A 74 0.82 -17.04 26.72
CA LYS A 74 1.14 -17.54 28.07
C LYS A 74 0.17 -16.98 29.11
N ASP A 75 -0.22 -15.71 28.97
CA ASP A 75 -1.21 -15.05 29.83
C ASP A 75 -2.56 -14.87 29.12
N PRO A 76 -3.66 -15.48 29.62
CA PRO A 76 -4.99 -15.35 29.00
C PRO A 76 -5.56 -13.93 29.10
N LEU A 77 -5.12 -13.12 30.06
CA LEU A 77 -5.59 -11.75 30.27
C LEU A 77 -5.15 -10.77 29.16
N LYS A 78 -4.11 -11.11 28.37
CA LYS A 78 -3.56 -10.26 27.30
C LYS A 78 -4.15 -10.55 25.92
N MET A 79 -5.25 -11.32 25.84
CA MET A 79 -5.85 -11.74 24.58
C MET A 79 -6.24 -10.57 23.66
N LYS A 80 -6.88 -9.52 24.20
CA LYS A 80 -7.27 -8.34 23.41
C LYS A 80 -6.05 -7.58 22.86
N ALA A 81 -4.95 -7.52 23.61
CA ALA A 81 -3.72 -6.87 23.16
C ALA A 81 -3.04 -7.67 22.04
N LEU A 82 -3.01 -9.00 22.15
CA LEU A 82 -2.46 -9.85 21.09
C LEU A 82 -3.26 -9.72 19.80
N GLN A 83 -4.59 -9.79 19.84
CA GLN A 83 -5.43 -9.68 18.64
C GLN A 83 -5.20 -8.35 17.91
N ARG A 84 -5.14 -7.24 18.65
CA ARG A 84 -4.81 -5.92 18.08
C ARG A 84 -3.39 -5.88 17.52
N GLY A 85 -2.42 -6.45 18.24
CA GLY A 85 -1.03 -6.55 17.81
C GLY A 85 -0.87 -7.34 16.51
N CYS A 86 -1.45 -8.55 16.44
CA CYS A 86 -1.43 -9.39 15.25
C CYS A 86 -2.13 -8.73 14.06
N SER A 87 -3.30 -8.11 14.26
CA SER A 87 -4.00 -7.39 13.18
C SER A 87 -3.17 -6.23 12.63
N ASN A 88 -2.58 -5.43 13.51
CA ASN A 88 -1.67 -4.35 13.12
C ASN A 88 -0.41 -4.89 12.42
N PHE A 89 0.16 -6.00 12.90
CA PHE A 89 1.33 -6.61 12.31
C PHE A 89 1.00 -7.17 10.93
N LEU A 90 -0.11 -7.88 10.76
CA LEU A 90 -0.59 -8.37 9.45
C LEU A 90 -0.78 -7.21 8.46
N LYS A 91 -1.38 -6.10 8.90
CA LYS A 91 -1.52 -4.89 8.08
C LYS A 91 -0.17 -4.27 7.68
N LYS A 92 0.87 -4.40 8.51
CA LYS A 92 2.22 -3.85 8.27
C LYS A 92 3.18 -4.82 7.58
N ALA A 93 2.97 -6.12 7.78
CA ALA A 93 3.81 -7.25 7.35
C ALA A 93 3.31 -7.86 6.03
N GLN A 94 2.12 -7.47 5.55
CA GLN A 94 1.95 -7.38 4.10
C GLN A 94 3.17 -6.62 3.57
N PRO A 95 3.95 -7.20 2.64
CA PRO A 95 5.20 -6.63 2.21
C PRO A 95 4.97 -5.17 1.82
N ARG A 96 5.44 -4.25 2.67
CA ARG A 96 5.58 -2.83 2.34
C ARG A 96 6.71 -2.59 1.34
N SER A 97 7.34 -3.67 0.89
CA SER A 97 8.34 -3.72 -0.17
C SER A 97 7.67 -4.25 -1.43
N LEU A 98 7.05 -3.32 -2.15
CA LEU A 98 6.68 -3.32 -3.57
C LEU A 98 5.41 -2.52 -3.66
N CYS A 99 5.54 -1.18 -3.72
CA CYS A 99 4.56 -0.37 -4.41
C CYS A 99 4.47 -0.95 -5.82
N PRO A 100 3.42 -1.70 -6.19
CA PRO A 100 3.32 -2.13 -7.56
C PRO A 100 2.67 -0.95 -8.29
N TRP A 101 3.55 -0.09 -8.82
CA TRP A 101 3.30 0.68 -10.02
C TRP A 101 2.04 1.55 -10.01
N ILE A 102 2.21 2.82 -9.60
CA ILE A 102 1.33 3.88 -10.07
C ILE A 102 1.83 4.23 -11.47
N ILE A 103 1.26 3.60 -12.49
CA ILE A 103 1.49 4.00 -13.88
C ILE A 103 0.49 5.13 -14.14
N THR A 104 1.00 6.35 -14.22
CA THR A 104 0.31 7.46 -14.85
C THR A 104 0.29 7.25 -16.36
N THR A 105 -0.89 7.37 -16.97
CA THR A 105 -1.02 7.71 -18.40
C THR A 105 -0.92 9.21 -18.55
#